data_AF-A0A087DQN0-F1
#
_entry.id   AF-A0A087DQN0-F1
#
_cell.length_a   1.000
_cell.length_b   1.000
_cell.length_c   1.000
_cell.angle_alpha   90.00
_cell.angle_beta   90.00
_cell.angle_gamma   90.00
#
_symmetry.space_group_name_H-M   'P 1'
#
loop_
_entity.id
_entity.type
_entity.pdbx_description
1 polymer ?
#
loop_
_entity_poly.entity_id
_entity_poly.type
_entity_poly.pdbx_seq_one_letter_code
_entity_poly.pdbx_strand_id
1 'polypeptide(L)' 'MNAVTRSLILRKHAQGYSATEIAHATRLPLDEVRAVIAAGDGRPRPARTVESIPPPLFDDQ' A
#
# COMPACT_ATOMS: atom_id res chain seq x y z
N MET A 1 7.97 -8.27 -16.92
CA MET A 1 7.46 -8.76 -15.62
C MET A 1 6.22 -9.62 -15.82
N ASN A 2 6.15 -10.81 -15.20
CA ASN A 2 5.00 -11.72 -15.33
C ASN A 2 3.79 -11.23 -14.50
N ALA A 3 2.58 -11.53 -14.98
CA ALA A 3 1.33 -11.14 -14.30
C ALA A 3 1.26 -11.66 -12.85
N VAL A 4 1.77 -12.87 -12.59
CA VAL A 4 1.84 -13.49 -11.26
C VAL A 4 2.68 -12.66 -10.29
N THR A 5 3.83 -12.15 -10.74
CA THR A 5 4.74 -11.34 -9.93
C THR A 5 4.11 -10.00 -9.58
N ARG A 6 3.43 -9.37 -10.54
CA ARG A 6 2.67 -8.13 -10.31
C ARG A 6 1.58 -8.32 -9.26
N SER A 7 0.78 -9.38 -9.37
CA SER A 7 -0.26 -9.70 -8.38
C SER A 7 0.31 -9.98 -6.99
N LEU A 8 1.48 -10.63 -6.91
CA LEU A 8 2.16 -10.87 -5.63
C LEU A 8 2.60 -9.56 -4.97
N ILE A 9 3.21 -8.64 -5.74
CA ILE A 9 3.63 -7.31 -5.25
C ILE A 9 2.41 -6.55 -4.70
N LEU A 10 1.34 -6.46 -5.47
CA LEU A 10 0.12 -5.74 -5.07
C LEU A 10 -0.53 -6.36 -3.83
N ARG A 11 -0.57 -7.69 -3.73
CA ARG A 11 -1.10 -8.41 -2.56
C ARG A 11 -0.27 -8.13 -1.31
N LYS A 12 1.06 -8.15 -1.40
CA LYS A 12 1.94 -7.86 -0.26
C LYS A 12 1.83 -6.40 0.17
N HIS A 13 1.76 -5.47 -0.78
CA HIS A 13 1.54 -4.06 -0.47
C HIS A 13 0.18 -3.84 0.22
N ALA A 14 -0.88 -4.54 -0.21
CA ALA A 14 -2.18 -4.51 0.46
C ALA A 14 -2.16 -5.10 1.88
N GLN A 15 -1.25 -6.03 2.17
CA GLN A 15 -1.01 -6.59 3.51
C GLN A 15 -0.19 -5.66 4.41
N GLY A 16 0.28 -4.51 3.91
CA GLY A 16 1.05 -3.53 4.67
C GLY A 16 2.57 -3.67 4.57
N TYR A 17 3.09 -4.58 3.75
CA TYR A 17 4.53 -4.67 3.51
C TYR A 17 5.03 -3.45 2.72
N SER A 18 6.22 -2.98 3.07
CA SER A 18 6.89 -1.87 2.37
C SER A 18 7.43 -2.31 1.01
N ALA A 19 7.62 -1.34 0.10
CA ALA A 19 8.20 -1.61 -1.22
C ALA A 19 9.59 -2.27 -1.13
N THR A 20 10.38 -1.94 -0.09
CA THR A 20 11.71 -2.51 0.16
C THR A 20 11.65 -3.98 0.56
N GLU A 21 10.73 -4.34 1.47
CA GLU A 21 10.52 -5.73 1.88
C GLU A 21 10.01 -6.58 0.71
N ILE A 22 9.13 -6.03 -0.11
CA ILE A 22 8.60 -6.70 -1.29
C ILE A 22 9.71 -6.89 -2.35
N ALA A 23 10.53 -5.87 -2.59
CA ALA A 23 11.69 -5.97 -3.49
C ALA A 23 12.66 -7.07 -3.05
N HIS A 24 12.96 -7.14 -1.74
CA HIS A 24 13.80 -8.19 -1.18
C HIS A 24 13.17 -9.59 -1.34
N ALA A 25 11.87 -9.74 -1.07
CA ALA A 25 11.16 -11.02 -1.19
C ALA A 25 11.01 -11.49 -2.65
N THR A 26 10.90 -10.57 -3.60
CA THR A 26 10.71 -10.87 -5.02
C THR A 26 12.02 -10.86 -5.83
N ARG A 27 13.15 -10.46 -5.20
CA ARG A 27 14.44 -10.21 -5.86
C ARG A 27 14.33 -9.25 -7.05
N LEU A 28 13.43 -8.29 -6.96
CA LEU A 28 13.22 -7.27 -7.98
C LEU A 28 13.85 -5.94 -7.57
N PRO A 29 14.18 -5.07 -8.54
CA PRO A 29 14.59 -3.70 -8.27
C PRO A 29 13.50 -2.94 -7.51
N LEU A 30 13.91 -2.11 -6.55
CA LEU A 30 12.99 -1.27 -5.79
C LEU A 30 12.16 -0.34 -6.69
N ASP A 31 12.78 0.22 -7.73
CA ASP A 31 12.09 1.06 -8.71
C ASP A 31 10.99 0.29 -9.47
N GLU A 32 11.22 -0.97 -9.82
CA GLU A 32 10.21 -1.80 -10.49
C GLU A 32 9.03 -2.08 -9.56
N VAL A 33 9.31 -2.42 -8.30
CA VAL A 33 8.26 -2.61 -7.27
C VAL A 33 7.47 -1.33 -7.02
N ARG A 34 8.15 -0.18 -6.95
CA ARG A 34 7.51 1.14 -6.83
C ARG A 34 6.65 1.46 -8.04
N ALA A 35 7.13 1.19 -9.25
CA ALA A 35 6.38 1.39 -10.48
C ALA A 35 5.11 0.51 -10.50
N VAL A 36 5.18 -0.73 -10.00
CA VAL A 36 3.99 -1.60 -9.85
C VAL A 36 2.99 -1.04 -8.87
N ILE A 37 3.45 -0.63 -7.69
CA ILE A 37 2.59 -0.07 -6.65
C ILE A 37 1.94 1.24 -7.13
N ALA A 38 2.71 2.10 -7.80
CA ALA A 38 2.26 3.38 -8.33
C ALA A 38 1.30 3.22 -9.52
N ALA A 39 1.56 2.29 -10.44
CA ALA A 39 0.64 1.93 -11.51
C ALA A 39 -0.66 1.31 -10.95
N GLY A 40 -0.59 0.69 -9.77
CA GLY A 40 -1.71 0.01 -9.13
C GLY A 40 -2.28 -1.10 -10.02
N ASP A 41 -3.50 -1.53 -9.72
CA ASP A 41 -4.26 -2.47 -10.57
C ASP A 41 -5.25 -1.75 -11.50
N GLY A 42 -5.09 -0.43 -11.69
CA GLY A 42 -6.10 0.42 -12.32
C GLY A 42 -7.38 0.63 -11.49
N ARG A 43 -7.48 -0.02 -10.33
CA ARG A 43 -8.55 0.21 -9.35
C ARG A 43 -8.24 1.48 -8.56
N PRO A 44 -9.19 2.43 -8.45
CA PRO A 44 -9.00 3.61 -7.62
C PRO A 44 -8.63 3.16 -6.21
N ARG A 45 -7.56 3.75 -5.67
CA ARG A 45 -7.16 3.55 -4.28
C ARG A 45 -8.41 3.81 -3.43
N PRO A 46 -8.92 2.84 -2.65
CA PRO A 46 -10.05 3.13 -1.78
C PRO A 46 -9.63 4.30 -0.92
N ALA A 47 -10.43 5.37 -0.93
CA ALA A 47 -10.21 6.51 -0.08
C ALA A 47 -10.05 5.96 1.33
N ARG A 48 -8.87 6.12 1.92
CA ARG A 48 -8.72 5.91 3.36
C ARG A 48 -9.59 6.99 3.98
N THR A 49 -10.84 6.65 4.28
CA THR A 49 -11.66 7.40 5.23
C THR A 49 -10.91 7.30 6.54
N VAL A 50 -10.01 8.26 6.76
CA VAL A 50 -9.57 8.61 8.09
C VAL A 50 -10.86 9.08 8.75
N GLU A 51 -11.53 8.18 9.47
CA GLU A 51 -12.56 8.59 10.42
C GLU A 51 -11.87 9.58 11.35
N SER A 52 -12.15 10.86 11.13
CA SER A 52 -11.70 11.93 12.02
C SER A 52 -12.46 11.68 13.31
N ILE A 53 -11.80 11.00 14.25
CA ILE A 53 -12.29 10.87 15.61
C ILE A 53 -12.35 12.31 16.13
N PRO A 54 -13.53 12.86 16.45
CA PRO A 54 -13.62 14.19 17.04
C PRO A 54 -12.81 14.19 18.35
N PRO A 55 -12.06 15.27 18.64
CA PRO A 55 -11.34 15.34 19.91
C PRO A 55 -12.34 15.20 21.07
N PRO A 56 -11.97 14.49 22.15
CA PRO A 56 -12.81 14.41 23.33
C PRO A 56 -13.08 15.84 23.82
N LEU A 57 -14.37 16.22 23.87
CA LEU A 57 -14.81 17.41 24.55
C LEU A 57 -14.60 17.15 26.05
N PHE A 58 -13.52 17.66 26.60
CA PHE A 58 -13.42 17.81 28.04
C PHE A 58 -14.26 19.03 28.40
N ASP A 59 -15.42 18.82 29.02
CA ASP A 59 -16.17 19.89 29.67
C ASP A 59 -15.29 20.47 30.79
N ASP A 60 -14.96 21.75 30.69
CA ASP A 60 -14.38 22.53 31.78
C ASP A 60 -15.42 22.62 32.92
N GLN A 61 -15.19 21.87 34.00
CA GLN A 61 -15.80 22.08 35.32
C GLN A 61 -14.77 22.60 36.31
#